data_AF-A0A7W1NEA7-F1
#
_entry.id   AF-A0A7W1NEA7-F1
#
_cell.length_a   1.000
_cell.length_b   1.000
_cell.length_c   1.000
_cell.angle_alpha   90.00
_cell.angle_beta   90.00
_cell.angle_gamma   90.00
#
_symmetry.space_group_name_H-M   'P 1'
#
loop_
_entity.id
_entity.type
_entity.pdbx_description
1 polymer ?
#
loop_
_entity_poly.entity_id
_entity_poly.type
_entity_poly.pdbx_seq_one_letter_code
_entity_poly.pdbx_strand_id
1 'polypeptide(L)' 'MSGGDGRRVAGAEVVMGDAVEAGAMTVEWWDADTGAVVARADIDHPGGVLTLRPPEFDRHVAFKMWRAIR' A
#
# COMPACT_ATOMS: atom_id res chain seq x y z
N MET A 1 -26.26 -0.48 -12.97
CA MET A 1 -25.24 -0.59 -11.91
C MET A 1 -23.92 -0.93 -12.58
N SER A 2 -22.93 -0.05 -12.51
CA SER A 2 -21.66 -0.20 -13.24
C SER A 2 -20.64 -0.83 -12.31
N GLY A 3 -20.72 -2.14 -12.12
CA GLY A 3 -19.68 -2.94 -11.48
C GLY A 3 -19.23 -3.99 -12.49
N GLY A 4 -18.27 -3.65 -13.35
CA GLY A 4 -17.69 -4.61 -14.28
C GLY A 4 -16.92 -5.69 -13.51
N ASP A 5 -16.74 -6.86 -14.13
CA ASP A 5 -15.96 -7.95 -13.56
C ASP A 5 -14.59 -7.43 -13.09
N GLY A 6 -14.29 -7.67 -11.81
CA GLY A 6 -13.14 -7.10 -11.16
C GLY A 6 -11.86 -7.54 -11.84
N ARG A 7 -11.16 -6.59 -12.46
CA ARG A 7 -9.84 -6.87 -13.05
C ARG A 7 -8.87 -7.20 -11.91
N ARG A 8 -8.18 -8.33 -12.04
CA ARG A 8 -6.98 -8.64 -11.25
C ARG A 8 -5.89 -7.61 -11.56
N VAL A 9 -5.37 -6.93 -10.55
CA VAL A 9 -4.29 -5.96 -10.71
C VAL A 9 -3.02 -6.55 -10.11
N ALA A 10 -1.97 -6.60 -10.92
CA ALA A 10 -0.63 -7.03 -10.53
C ALA A 10 0.39 -5.96 -10.95
N GLY A 11 1.48 -5.86 -10.18
CA GLY A 11 2.58 -4.93 -10.50
C GLY A 11 2.22 -3.44 -10.41
N ALA A 12 1.18 -3.09 -9.65
CA ALA A 12 0.86 -1.70 -9.40
C ALA A 12 1.93 -1.04 -8.51
N GLU A 13 2.11 0.27 -8.67
CA GLU A 13 2.96 1.09 -7.82
C GLU A 13 2.17 2.30 -7.32
N VAL A 14 2.37 2.63 -6.04
CA VAL A 14 1.85 3.85 -5.42
C VAL A 14 3.05 4.74 -5.09
N VAL A 15 3.19 5.83 -5.83
CA VAL A 15 4.26 6.81 -5.62
C VAL A 15 3.72 7.95 -4.78
N MET A 16 4.37 8.25 -3.66
CA MET A 16 3.95 9.26 -2.70
C MET A 16 5.08 10.25 -2.43
N GLY A 17 4.79 11.52 -2.71
CA GLY A 17 5.70 12.64 -2.44
C GLY A 17 6.99 12.59 -3.23
N ASP A 18 7.73 13.68 -3.15
CA ASP A 18 9.08 13.85 -3.70
C ASP A 18 10.15 13.96 -2.59
N ALA A 19 9.74 14.30 -1.37
CA ALA A 19 10.63 14.50 -0.23
C ALA A 19 10.04 13.93 1.09
N VAL A 20 9.70 12.64 1.11
CA VAL A 20 9.37 11.93 2.36
C VAL A 20 10.64 11.85 3.21
N GLU A 21 10.58 12.23 4.49
CA GLU A 21 11.79 12.14 5.34
C GLU A 21 12.14 10.69 5.64
N ALA A 22 13.44 10.40 5.77
CA ALA A 22 13.94 9.11 6.17
C ALA A 22 13.32 8.60 7.49
N GLY A 23 13.27 7.29 7.64
CA GLY A 23 12.88 6.64 8.90
C GLY A 23 12.08 5.35 8.71
N ALA A 24 11.85 4.68 9.83
CA ALA A 24 11.09 3.45 9.89
C ALA A 24 9.58 3.72 9.72
N MET A 25 8.93 2.91 8.89
CA MET A 25 7.51 2.99 8.59
C MET A 25 6.90 1.59 8.60
N THR A 26 5.61 1.50 8.90
CA THR A 26 4.83 0.28 8.71
C THR A 26 3.72 0.58 7.71
N VAL A 27 3.51 -0.34 6.77
CA VAL A 27 2.37 -0.35 5.87
C VAL A 27 1.53 -1.62 6.08
N GLU A 28 0.22 -1.45 6.12
CA GLU A 28 -0.75 -2.54 6.04
C GLU A 28 -1.61 -2.38 4.81
N TRP A 29 -1.81 -3.49 4.10
CA TRP A 29 -2.70 -3.62 2.95
C TRP A 29 -3.94 -4.40 3.35
N TRP A 30 -5.08 -3.92 2.87
CA TRP A 30 -6.40 -4.41 3.23
C TRP A 30 -7.17 -4.77 1.97
N ASP A 31 -7.78 -5.94 1.97
CA ASP A 31 -8.85 -6.27 1.04
C ASP A 31 -10.02 -5.34 1.33
N ALA A 32 -10.37 -4.50 0.35
CA ALA A 32 -11.34 -3.43 0.55
C ALA A 32 -12.79 -3.95 0.64
N ASP A 33 -13.06 -5.16 0.17
CA ASP A 33 -14.40 -5.74 0.15
C ASP A 33 -14.71 -6.45 1.47
N THR A 34 -13.71 -7.11 2.06
CA THR A 34 -13.84 -7.90 3.30
C THR A 34 -13.34 -7.17 4.54
N GLY A 35 -12.52 -6.14 4.38
CA GLY A 35 -11.84 -5.47 5.48
C GLY A 35 -10.78 -6.34 6.15
N ALA A 36 -10.28 -7.38 5.48
CA ALA A 36 -9.20 -8.23 5.99
C ALA A 36 -7.82 -7.64 5.66
N VAL A 37 -6.88 -7.74 6.60
CA VAL A 37 -5.45 -7.45 6.31
C VAL A 37 -4.90 -8.57 5.43
N VAL A 38 -4.37 -8.21 4.26
CA VAL A 38 -3.80 -9.16 3.30
C VAL A 38 -2.27 -9.15 3.30
N ALA A 39 -1.65 -8.05 3.72
CA ALA A 39 -0.20 -7.96 3.88
C ALA A 39 0.17 -6.86 4.87
N ARG A 40 1.31 -7.03 5.52
CA ARG A 40 1.96 -6.02 6.35
C ARG A 40 3.45 -6.03 6.08
N ALA A 41 4.06 -4.85 6.00
CA ALA A 41 5.50 -4.72 5.81
C ALA A 41 6.05 -3.57 6.65
N ASP A 42 7.23 -3.78 7.21
CA ASP A 42 8.05 -2.72 7.80
C ASP A 42 9.09 -2.25 6.78
N ILE A 43 9.23 -0.95 6.66
CA ILE A 43 10.09 -0.28 5.67
C ILE A 43 11.09 0.58 6.44
N ASP A 44 12.36 0.43 6.15
CA ASP A 44 13.38 1.41 6.53
C ASP A 44 13.60 2.35 5.34
N HIS A 45 12.98 3.53 5.40
CA HIS A 45 12.96 4.45 4.27
C HIS A 45 14.17 5.40 4.30
N PRO A 46 14.98 5.48 3.23
CA PRO A 46 16.16 6.36 3.20
C PRO A 46 15.82 7.85 3.05
N GLY A 47 14.56 8.19 2.82
CA GLY A 47 14.10 9.52 2.47
C GLY A 47 14.03 9.74 0.95
N GLY A 48 13.29 10.77 0.53
CA GLY A 48 13.04 11.09 -0.88
C GLY A 48 11.69 10.56 -1.37
N VAL A 49 11.67 10.02 -2.59
CA VAL A 49 10.44 9.46 -3.20
C VAL A 49 10.10 8.14 -2.52
N LEU A 50 8.86 8.02 -2.04
CA LEU A 50 8.36 6.77 -1.48
C LEU A 50 7.53 6.02 -2.52
N THR A 51 7.99 4.83 -2.91
CA THR A 51 7.25 3.91 -3.77
C THR A 51 6.80 2.70 -2.97
N LEU A 52 5.48 2.48 -2.91
CA LEU A 52 4.88 1.29 -2.33
C LEU A 52 4.39 0.35 -3.43
N ARG A 53 4.48 -0.95 -3.16
CA ARG A 53 4.00 -2.00 -4.06
C ARG A 53 2.91 -2.81 -3.34
N PRO A 54 1.63 -2.64 -3.68
CA PRO A 54 0.59 -3.51 -3.15
C PRO A 54 0.83 -4.97 -3.55
N PRO A 55 0.36 -5.93 -2.74
CA PRO A 55 0.17 -7.29 -3.22
C PRO A 55 -0.84 -7.29 -4.39
N GLU A 56 -0.90 -8.37 -5.15
CA GLU A 56 -1.95 -8.51 -6.15
C GLU A 56 -3.34 -8.50 -5.50
N PHE A 57 -4.30 -7.83 -6.13
CA PHE A 57 -5.66 -7.68 -5.62
C PHE A 57 -6.69 -7.71 -6.74
N ASP A 58 -7.94 -8.01 -6.38
CA ASP A 58 -9.08 -7.92 -7.27
C ASP A 58 -9.84 -6.64 -6.99
N ARG A 59 -10.16 -5.87 -8.03
CA ARG A 59 -10.85 -4.56 -7.96
C ARG A 59 -10.08 -3.49 -7.18
N HIS A 60 -10.08 -3.56 -5.86
CA HIS A 60 -9.58 -2.52 -4.97
C HIS A 60 -8.72 -3.10 -3.84
N VAL A 61 -7.70 -2.35 -3.45
CA VAL A 61 -6.94 -2.57 -2.23
C VAL A 61 -6.85 -1.25 -1.48
N ALA A 62 -7.00 -1.30 -0.17
CA ALA A 62 -6.76 -0.15 0.69
C ALA A 62 -5.41 -0.31 1.39
N PHE A 63 -4.81 0.80 1.79
CA PHE A 63 -3.63 0.75 2.65
C PHE A 63 -3.67 1.82 3.72
N LYS A 64 -3.01 1.50 4.82
CA LYS A 64 -2.70 2.45 5.89
C LYS A 64 -1.21 2.39 6.14
N MET A 65 -0.60 3.55 6.34
CA MET A 65 0.83 3.67 6.62
C MET A 65 1.06 4.68 7.74
N TRP A 66 2.04 4.41 8.59
CA TRP A 66 2.45 5.30 9.67
C TRP A 66 3.94 5.15 9.97
N ARG A 67 4.52 6.16 10.61
CA ARG A 67 5.89 6.06 11.13
C ARG A 67 5.91 5.05 12.29
N ALA A 68 6.84 4.11 12.25
CA ALA A 68 7.03 3.19 13.35
C ALA A 68 7.60 3.95 14.56
N ILE A 69 6.93 3.86 15.70
CA ILE A 69 7.48 4.38 16.96
C ILE A 69 8.49 3.33 17.44
N ARG A 70 9.77 3.69 17.47
CA ARG A 70 10.82 2.93 18.15
C ARG A 70 11.28 3.70 19.38
#